data_AF-A0A150XRK3-F1
#
_entry.id   AF-A0A150XRK3-F1
#
_cell.length_a   1.000
_cell.length_b   1.000
_cell.length_c   1.000
_cell.angle_alpha   90.00
_cell.angle_beta   90.00
_cell.angle_gamma   90.00
#
_symmetry.space_group_name_H-M   'P 1'
#
loop_
_entity.id
_entity.type
_entity.pdbx_description
1 polymer ?
#
loop_
_entity_poly.entity_id
_entity_poly.type
_entity_poly.pdbx_seq_one_letter_code
_entity_poly.pdbx_strand_id
1 'polypeptide(L)'
;MRFTYFIFLLFSVSTGLFSQDCKQGTLKESIYESMELDSVYLIDIDFRIKYYAKLSKEILPKYSMLKSQIKEQIKNSDLEKIEEIAILYDNTRKIILNEIKESQRRIYQDVNAYSKLNSILIFETLDLFPDSYALLTNKSRIGNQLKDQEYQLILNIFSNYEHLLQENNDCINSFFNEMSQSKKELNIIEIFQNTGNKTESETRQGNLIDLLIWAIN
;
A
#
# COMPACT_ATOMS: atom_id res chain seq x y z
N MET A 1 -42.41 9.83 -49.47
CA MET A 1 -41.72 11.09 -49.86
C MET A 1 -42.54 12.24 -49.30
N ARG A 2 -41.91 13.29 -48.73
CA ARG A 2 -42.52 14.34 -47.87
C ARG A 2 -42.94 13.78 -46.49
N PHE A 3 -42.54 14.28 -45.28
CA PHE A 3 -42.19 15.62 -44.74
C PHE A 3 -43.36 16.63 -44.80
N THR A 4 -43.75 17.43 -43.79
CA THR A 4 -43.42 17.63 -42.34
C THR A 4 -44.50 18.57 -41.75
N TYR A 5 -44.63 18.95 -40.47
CA TYR A 5 -43.85 18.80 -39.21
C TYR A 5 -44.85 18.38 -38.06
N PHE A 6 -45.09 18.96 -36.86
CA PHE A 6 -44.48 20.04 -36.05
C PHE A 6 -44.74 19.89 -34.52
N ILE A 7 -43.71 19.49 -33.78
CA ILE A 7 -43.24 19.94 -32.44
C ILE A 7 -44.23 20.67 -31.50
N PHE A 8 -44.48 20.16 -30.27
CA PHE A 8 -44.10 20.84 -29.00
C PHE A 8 -44.21 19.97 -27.72
N LEU A 9 -43.40 20.35 -26.73
CA LEU A 9 -43.18 19.82 -25.37
C LEU A 9 -44.40 19.33 -24.55
N LEU A 10 -44.16 18.36 -23.66
CA LEU A 10 -43.97 18.65 -22.22
C LEU A 10 -43.29 17.53 -21.41
N PHE A 11 -42.58 17.93 -20.36
CA PHE A 11 -41.95 17.06 -19.35
C PHE A 11 -42.90 16.90 -18.14
N SER A 12 -43.21 15.66 -17.78
CA SER A 12 -43.73 15.26 -16.45
C SER A 12 -43.48 13.76 -16.31
N VAL A 13 -42.51 13.26 -15.53
CA VAL A 13 -42.29 13.51 -14.09
C VAL A 13 -43.56 13.24 -13.28
N SER A 14 -44.01 11.98 -13.33
CA SER A 14 -44.85 11.39 -12.29
C SER A 14 -44.03 10.29 -11.61
N THR A 15 -43.21 10.68 -10.61
CA THR A 15 -42.45 9.74 -9.79
C THR A 15 -43.42 8.89 -8.99
N GLY A 16 -43.67 7.67 -9.45
CA GLY A 16 -44.26 6.60 -8.66
C GLY A 16 -43.28 6.19 -7.57
N LEU A 17 -43.17 7.02 -6.53
CA LEU A 17 -42.44 6.71 -5.31
C LEU A 17 -43.14 5.52 -4.66
N PHE A 18 -42.63 4.32 -4.94
CA PHE A 18 -42.79 3.20 -4.03
C PHE A 18 -42.11 3.60 -2.72
N SER A 19 -42.90 4.12 -1.79
CA SER A 19 -42.55 4.08 -0.38
C SER A 19 -42.43 2.60 -0.01
N GLN A 20 -41.23 2.06 -0.12
CA GLN A 20 -40.91 0.83 0.57
C GLN A 20 -41.16 1.11 2.04
N ASP A 21 -42.15 0.39 2.57
CA ASP A 21 -42.56 0.44 3.94
C ASP A 21 -41.40 -0.16 4.75
N CYS A 22 -40.42 0.67 5.13
CA CYS A 22 -39.24 0.31 5.93
C CYS A 22 -39.65 0.02 7.38
N LYS A 23 -40.61 -0.91 7.52
CA LYS A 23 -40.90 -1.63 8.76
C LYS A 23 -39.58 -2.18 9.27
N GLN A 24 -39.30 -1.91 10.53
CA GLN A 24 -38.14 -2.44 11.25
C GLN A 24 -38.33 -3.94 11.51
N GLY A 25 -38.31 -4.74 10.44
CA GLY A 25 -37.83 -6.10 10.55
C GLY A 25 -36.37 -5.99 10.97
N THR A 26 -36.05 -6.49 12.16
CA THR A 26 -34.67 -6.53 12.66
C THR A 26 -33.81 -7.21 11.59
N LEU A 27 -32.83 -6.48 11.04
CA LEU A 27 -31.83 -7.12 10.19
C LEU A 27 -31.14 -8.20 11.04
N LYS A 28 -30.72 -9.29 10.38
CA LYS A 28 -29.95 -10.32 11.09
C LYS A 28 -28.71 -9.68 11.69
N GLU A 29 -28.32 -10.14 12.86
CA GLU A 29 -27.14 -9.66 13.59
C GLU A 29 -25.89 -9.62 12.69
N SER A 30 -25.67 -10.69 11.90
CA SER A 30 -24.62 -10.79 10.88
C SER A 30 -24.65 -9.76 9.74
N ILE A 31 -25.76 -9.04 9.55
CA ILE A 31 -25.89 -7.92 8.59
C ILE A 31 -25.53 -6.60 9.28
N TYR A 32 -25.89 -6.42 10.55
CA TYR A 32 -25.40 -5.27 11.33
C TYR A 32 -23.88 -5.36 11.52
N GLU A 33 -23.35 -6.53 11.89
CA GLU A 33 -21.90 -6.79 11.99
C GLU A 33 -21.16 -6.44 10.69
N SER A 34 -21.68 -6.86 9.52
CA SER A 34 -21.03 -6.59 8.24
C SER A 34 -21.11 -5.12 7.82
N MET A 35 -22.20 -4.42 8.17
CA MET A 35 -22.34 -2.97 7.96
C MET A 35 -21.42 -2.16 8.88
N GLU A 36 -21.27 -2.56 10.15
CA GLU A 36 -20.30 -1.93 11.06
C GLU A 36 -18.87 -2.13 10.57
N LEU A 37 -18.49 -3.35 10.17
CA LEU A 37 -17.17 -3.63 9.58
C LEU A 37 -16.90 -2.80 8.31
N ASP A 38 -17.90 -2.62 7.44
CA ASP A 38 -17.74 -1.78 6.24
C ASP A 38 -17.57 -0.29 6.59
N SER A 39 -18.25 0.19 7.64
CA SER A 39 -18.07 1.56 8.15
C SER A 39 -16.67 1.81 8.74
N VAL A 40 -16.06 0.80 9.36
CA VAL A 40 -14.65 0.87 9.81
C VAL A 40 -13.73 0.99 8.61
N TYR A 41 -13.92 0.16 7.57
CA TYR A 41 -13.13 0.24 6.34
C TYR A 41 -13.30 1.56 5.57
N LEU A 42 -14.47 2.21 5.64
CA LEU A 42 -14.68 3.54 5.04
C LEU A 42 -13.78 4.62 5.65
N ILE A 43 -13.60 4.61 6.98
CA ILE A 43 -12.69 5.54 7.68
C ILE A 43 -11.23 5.20 7.35
N ASP A 44 -10.90 3.91 7.35
CA ASP A 44 -9.58 3.38 6.99
C ASP A 44 -9.14 3.81 5.57
N ILE A 45 -10.08 3.82 4.61
CA ILE A 45 -9.88 4.32 3.24
C ILE A 45 -9.59 5.81 3.19
N ASP A 46 -10.40 6.65 3.86
CA ASP A 46 -10.20 8.10 3.87
C ASP A 46 -8.81 8.46 4.42
N PHE A 47 -8.41 7.80 5.51
CA PHE A 47 -7.06 7.92 6.06
C PHE A 47 -5.97 7.46 5.09
N ARG A 48 -6.15 6.32 4.39
CA ARG A 48 -5.15 5.85 3.40
C ARG A 48 -5.08 6.69 2.14
N ILE A 49 -6.20 7.23 1.65
CA ILE A 49 -6.21 8.18 0.53
C ILE A 49 -5.45 9.46 0.92
N LYS A 50 -5.65 9.95 2.15
CA LYS A 50 -4.89 11.08 2.70
C LYS A 50 -3.40 10.74 2.83
N TYR A 51 -3.04 9.55 3.32
CA TYR A 51 -1.64 9.14 3.46
C TYR A 51 -0.95 8.96 2.10
N TYR A 52 -1.60 8.29 1.15
CA TYR A 52 -1.11 8.16 -0.23
C TYR A 52 -0.90 9.53 -0.89
N ALA A 53 -1.83 10.47 -0.71
CA ALA A 53 -1.70 11.83 -1.21
C ALA A 53 -0.53 12.58 -0.56
N LYS A 54 -0.40 12.54 0.78
CA LYS A 54 0.70 13.16 1.52
C LYS A 54 2.06 12.56 1.11
N LEU A 55 2.14 11.24 0.99
CA LEU A 55 3.35 10.52 0.57
C LEU A 55 3.76 10.90 -0.86
N SER A 56 2.84 10.81 -1.84
CA SER A 56 3.13 11.08 -3.26
C SER A 56 3.36 12.55 -3.60
N LYS A 57 2.73 13.50 -2.89
CA LYS A 57 2.71 14.93 -3.28
C LYS A 57 3.51 15.85 -2.35
N GLU A 58 3.76 15.44 -1.11
CA GLU A 58 4.47 16.26 -0.12
C GLU A 58 5.79 15.60 0.29
N ILE A 59 5.75 14.34 0.76
CA ILE A 59 6.93 13.69 1.35
C ILE A 59 7.95 13.26 0.28
N LEU A 60 7.59 12.35 -0.64
CA LEU A 60 8.55 11.83 -1.62
C LEU A 60 9.15 12.92 -2.53
N PRO A 61 8.39 13.95 -3.00
CA PRO A 61 8.96 15.06 -3.77
C PRO A 61 9.98 15.90 -2.97
N LYS A 62 9.74 16.11 -1.66
CA LYS A 62 10.64 16.87 -0.76
C LYS A 62 12.01 16.21 -0.63
N TYR A 63 12.09 14.89 -0.66
CA TYR A 63 13.35 14.13 -0.59
C TYR A 63 13.88 13.69 -1.97
N SER A 64 13.41 14.30 -3.06
CA SER A 64 13.90 14.01 -4.42
C SER A 64 15.42 14.18 -4.60
N MET A 65 16.05 15.12 -3.88
CA MET A 65 17.51 15.27 -3.88
C MET A 65 18.21 14.06 -3.21
N LEU A 66 17.68 13.56 -2.09
CA LEU A 66 18.19 12.36 -1.42
C LEU A 66 18.08 11.13 -2.35
N LYS A 67 16.97 11.03 -3.10
CA LYS A 67 16.78 9.98 -4.12
C LYS A 67 17.92 9.99 -5.16
N SER A 68 18.24 11.16 -5.72
CA SER A 68 19.35 11.33 -6.67
C SER A 68 20.71 11.02 -6.04
N GLN A 69 20.98 11.55 -4.83
CA GLN A 69 22.25 11.33 -4.12
C GLN A 69 22.51 9.85 -3.84
N ILE A 70 21.48 9.09 -3.45
CA ILE A 70 21.59 7.64 -3.27
C ILE A 70 21.84 6.94 -4.62
N LYS A 71 21.11 7.32 -5.68
CA LYS A 71 21.26 6.73 -7.03
C LYS A 71 22.66 6.95 -7.61
N GLU A 72 23.25 8.12 -7.40
CA GLU A 72 24.61 8.49 -7.86
C GLU A 72 25.73 7.71 -7.15
N GLN A 73 25.46 7.13 -5.98
CA GLN A 73 26.42 6.34 -5.21
C GLN A 73 26.32 4.82 -5.47
N ILE A 74 25.26 4.35 -6.12
CA ILE A 74 25.11 2.96 -6.55
C ILE A 74 26.12 2.67 -7.67
N LYS A 75 26.97 1.66 -7.47
CA LYS A 75 27.90 1.18 -8.50
C LYS A 75 27.12 0.49 -9.61
N ASN A 76 27.47 0.72 -10.87
CA ASN A 76 26.86 0.05 -12.02
C ASN A 76 26.85 -1.49 -11.89
N SER A 77 27.87 -2.09 -11.26
CA SER A 77 27.97 -3.53 -10.98
C SER A 77 27.04 -4.07 -9.89
N ASP A 78 26.34 -3.19 -9.18
CA ASP A 78 25.34 -3.51 -8.15
C ASP A 78 23.93 -3.06 -8.56
N LEU A 79 23.79 -2.19 -9.58
CA LEU A 79 22.50 -1.74 -10.09
C LEU A 79 21.61 -2.92 -10.50
N GLU A 80 22.15 -3.85 -11.32
CA GLU A 80 21.46 -5.08 -11.75
C GLU A 80 20.97 -5.95 -10.56
N LYS A 81 21.71 -5.92 -9.44
CA LYS A 81 21.36 -6.68 -8.22
C LYS A 81 20.27 -6.01 -7.40
N ILE A 82 20.25 -4.67 -7.38
CA ILE A 82 19.18 -3.89 -6.73
C ILE A 82 17.91 -3.97 -7.59
N GLU A 83 18.04 -4.02 -8.92
CA GLU A 83 16.95 -4.34 -9.85
C GLU A 83 16.41 -5.78 -9.61
N GLU A 84 17.27 -6.78 -9.40
CA GLU A 84 16.84 -8.14 -9.03
C GLU A 84 16.05 -8.15 -7.70
N ILE A 85 16.53 -7.43 -6.67
CA ILE A 85 15.81 -7.28 -5.40
C ILE A 85 14.49 -6.52 -5.58
N ALA A 86 14.42 -5.50 -6.45
CA ALA A 86 13.20 -4.78 -6.76
C ALA A 86 12.18 -5.67 -7.49
N ILE A 87 12.62 -6.50 -8.44
CA ILE A 87 11.79 -7.49 -9.14
C ILE A 87 11.26 -8.55 -8.16
N LEU A 88 12.09 -9.00 -7.22
CA LEU A 88 11.72 -9.92 -6.14
C LEU A 88 10.68 -9.32 -5.18
N TYR A 89 10.84 -8.04 -4.83
CA TYR A 89 9.85 -7.24 -4.09
C TYR A 89 8.53 -7.14 -4.86
N ASP A 90 8.58 -6.80 -6.14
CA ASP A 90 7.44 -6.67 -7.03
C ASP A 90 6.64 -7.96 -7.18
N ASN A 91 7.32 -9.08 -7.41
CA ASN A 91 6.68 -10.38 -7.54
C ASN A 91 6.02 -10.80 -6.24
N THR A 92 6.68 -10.59 -5.10
CA THR A 92 6.10 -10.91 -3.77
C THR A 92 4.91 -10.01 -3.44
N ARG A 93 4.98 -8.70 -3.73
CA ARG A 93 3.86 -7.74 -3.63
C ARG A 93 2.66 -8.21 -4.45
N LYS A 94 2.89 -8.62 -5.71
CA LYS A 94 1.85 -9.10 -6.62
C LYS A 94 1.23 -10.43 -6.18
N ILE A 95 2.02 -11.37 -5.65
CA ILE A 95 1.51 -12.65 -5.10
C ILE A 95 0.56 -12.39 -3.92
N ILE A 96 1.00 -11.66 -2.90
CA ILE A 96 0.20 -11.43 -1.68
C ILE A 96 -1.08 -10.64 -2.00
N LEU A 97 -1.02 -9.66 -2.90
CA LEU A 97 -2.21 -8.95 -3.37
C LEU A 97 -3.22 -9.88 -4.05
N ASN A 98 -2.75 -10.88 -4.80
CA ASN A 98 -3.62 -11.87 -5.44
C ASN A 98 -4.17 -12.90 -4.45
N GLU A 99 -3.37 -13.33 -3.46
CA GLU A 99 -3.82 -14.18 -2.35
C GLU A 99 -4.92 -13.51 -1.51
N ILE A 100 -4.79 -12.21 -1.22
CA ILE A 100 -5.82 -11.41 -0.54
C ILE A 100 -7.08 -11.34 -1.40
N LYS A 101 -6.97 -10.99 -2.69
CA LYS A 101 -8.11 -10.90 -3.62
C LYS A 101 -8.85 -12.23 -3.78
N GLU A 102 -8.15 -13.35 -3.89
CA GLU A 102 -8.76 -14.68 -4.00
C GLU A 102 -9.33 -15.17 -2.66
N SER A 103 -8.69 -14.87 -1.52
CA SER A 103 -9.24 -15.18 -0.20
C SER A 103 -10.55 -14.42 0.06
N GLN A 104 -10.58 -13.12 -0.25
CA GLN A 104 -11.78 -12.30 -0.26
C GLN A 104 -12.87 -12.93 -1.13
N ARG A 105 -12.57 -13.22 -2.40
CA ARG A 105 -13.52 -13.82 -3.35
C ARG A 105 -14.09 -15.18 -2.93
N ARG A 106 -13.29 -16.04 -2.27
CA ARG A 106 -13.66 -17.44 -2.01
C ARG A 106 -14.28 -17.68 -0.64
N ILE A 107 -13.67 -17.11 0.41
CA ILE A 107 -14.00 -17.39 1.82
C ILE A 107 -15.11 -16.46 2.29
N TYR A 108 -15.05 -15.20 1.86
CA TYR A 108 -15.90 -14.11 2.31
C TYR A 108 -16.73 -13.61 1.11
N GLN A 109 -17.73 -14.40 0.68
CA GLN A 109 -18.45 -14.12 -0.57
C GLN A 109 -19.14 -12.74 -0.59
N ASP A 110 -19.41 -12.18 0.59
CA ASP A 110 -19.91 -10.83 0.83
C ASP A 110 -18.82 -9.87 1.38
N VAL A 111 -17.60 -9.84 0.80
CA VAL A 111 -16.63 -8.77 1.10
C VAL A 111 -17.16 -7.45 0.58
N ASN A 112 -17.64 -6.62 1.50
CA ASN A 112 -18.12 -5.29 1.22
C ASN A 112 -17.02 -4.44 0.54
N ALA A 113 -17.47 -3.50 -0.31
CA ALA A 113 -16.61 -2.85 -1.30
C ALA A 113 -15.42 -2.10 -0.67
N TYR A 114 -15.58 -1.58 0.55
CA TYR A 114 -14.52 -0.83 1.22
C TYR A 114 -13.37 -1.73 1.70
N SER A 115 -13.61 -2.94 2.21
CA SER A 115 -12.51 -3.86 2.59
C SER A 115 -11.59 -4.18 1.40
N LYS A 116 -12.17 -4.35 0.21
CA LYS A 116 -11.44 -4.58 -1.05
C LYS A 116 -10.68 -3.33 -1.52
N LEU A 117 -11.30 -2.15 -1.45
CA LEU A 117 -10.66 -0.88 -1.82
C LEU A 117 -9.52 -0.52 -0.85
N ASN A 118 -9.73 -0.72 0.45
CA ASN A 118 -8.72 -0.59 1.49
C ASN A 118 -7.50 -1.48 1.16
N SER A 119 -7.75 -2.75 0.86
CA SER A 119 -6.72 -3.72 0.45
C SER A 119 -5.92 -3.24 -0.77
N ILE A 120 -6.57 -2.66 -1.78
CA ILE A 120 -5.87 -2.08 -2.94
C ILE A 120 -5.00 -0.89 -2.52
N LEU A 121 -5.54 0.06 -1.74
CA LEU A 121 -4.82 1.27 -1.31
C LEU A 121 -3.56 1.01 -0.49
N ILE A 122 -3.51 -0.07 0.31
CA ILE A 122 -2.23 -0.51 0.93
C ILE A 122 -1.19 -0.84 -0.14
N PHE A 123 -1.56 -1.58 -1.17
CA PHE A 123 -0.61 -2.03 -2.20
C PHE A 123 -0.21 -0.92 -3.17
N GLU A 124 -1.10 0.04 -3.45
CA GLU A 124 -0.76 1.30 -4.14
C GLU A 124 0.24 2.14 -3.32
N THR A 125 0.12 2.14 -1.98
CA THR A 125 1.07 2.84 -1.08
C THR A 125 2.44 2.19 -1.10
N LEU A 126 2.49 0.84 -1.15
CA LEU A 126 3.71 0.04 -1.27
C LEU A 126 4.36 0.07 -2.66
N ASP A 127 3.66 0.61 -3.65
CA ASP A 127 4.18 0.95 -4.99
C ASP A 127 4.94 2.30 -4.96
N LEU A 128 4.46 3.28 -4.17
CA LEU A 128 5.11 4.58 -4.00
C LEU A 128 6.41 4.51 -3.19
N PHE A 129 6.39 3.75 -2.09
CA PHE A 129 7.57 3.50 -1.26
C PHE A 129 7.47 2.10 -0.61
N PRO A 130 8.52 1.26 -0.71
CA PRO A 130 8.45 -0.13 -0.27
C PRO A 130 8.48 -0.32 1.27
N ASP A 131 8.14 -1.55 1.69
CA ASP A 131 8.47 -2.13 3.00
C ASP A 131 9.04 -3.53 2.74
N SER A 132 10.32 -3.57 2.38
CA SER A 132 11.08 -4.78 2.08
C SER A 132 11.32 -5.63 3.31
N TYR A 133 11.31 -5.07 4.53
CA TYR A 133 11.28 -5.90 5.73
C TYR A 133 10.00 -6.74 5.75
N ALA A 134 8.84 -6.09 5.62
CA ALA A 134 7.56 -6.78 5.63
C ALA A 134 7.45 -7.80 4.51
N LEU A 135 7.84 -7.46 3.28
CA LEU A 135 7.61 -8.33 2.11
C LEU A 135 8.71 -9.35 1.82
N LEU A 136 9.97 -9.12 2.22
CA LEU A 136 11.09 -9.99 1.86
C LEU A 136 11.74 -10.70 3.05
N THR A 137 12.01 -9.99 4.16
CA THR A 137 12.82 -10.57 5.25
C THR A 137 12.02 -11.03 6.49
N ASN A 138 10.73 -10.69 6.59
CA ASN A 138 9.89 -11.10 7.72
C ASN A 138 9.47 -12.59 7.66
N LYS A 139 10.39 -13.46 8.10
CA LYS A 139 10.23 -14.92 8.21
C LYS A 139 9.03 -15.38 9.05
N SER A 140 8.38 -14.48 9.81
CA SER A 140 7.27 -14.82 10.71
C SER A 140 5.87 -14.69 10.11
N ARG A 141 5.71 -14.07 8.92
CA ARG A 141 4.37 -13.80 8.35
C ARG A 141 4.14 -14.21 6.89
N ILE A 142 5.20 -14.38 6.09
CA ILE A 142 5.03 -14.69 4.66
C ILE A 142 5.38 -16.16 4.40
N GLY A 143 4.46 -16.89 3.75
CA GLY A 143 4.66 -18.29 3.37
C GLY A 143 5.74 -18.51 2.30
N ASN A 144 6.00 -17.48 1.48
CA ASN A 144 7.18 -17.38 0.64
C ASN A 144 8.41 -17.05 1.51
N GLN A 145 9.11 -18.08 1.98
CA GLN A 145 10.49 -17.90 2.43
C GLN A 145 11.36 -17.62 1.21
N LEU A 146 12.20 -16.58 1.29
CA LEU A 146 13.27 -16.37 0.30
C LEU A 146 14.18 -17.60 0.24
N LYS A 147 14.68 -17.89 -0.97
CA LYS A 147 15.79 -18.83 -1.13
C LYS A 147 17.03 -18.25 -0.44
N ASP A 148 17.92 -19.11 0.08
CA ASP A 148 19.15 -18.64 0.72
C ASP A 148 19.96 -17.71 -0.18
N GLN A 149 20.01 -17.97 -1.49
CA GLN A 149 20.68 -17.12 -2.47
C GLN A 149 20.08 -15.70 -2.55
N GLU A 150 18.76 -15.57 -2.52
CA GLU A 150 18.04 -14.28 -2.55
C GLU A 150 18.27 -13.52 -1.24
N TYR A 151 18.27 -14.21 -0.10
CA TYR A 151 18.57 -13.61 1.19
C TYR A 151 20.05 -13.17 1.30
N GLN A 152 21.00 -13.95 0.78
CA GLN A 152 22.42 -13.57 0.71
C GLN A 152 22.66 -12.39 -0.25
N LEU A 153 21.90 -12.27 -1.34
CA LEU A 153 21.94 -11.11 -2.23
C LEU A 153 21.57 -9.82 -1.48
N ILE A 154 20.46 -9.85 -0.72
CA ILE A 154 20.02 -8.73 0.11
C ILE A 154 21.06 -8.39 1.19
N LEU A 155 21.65 -9.38 1.88
CA LEU A 155 22.70 -9.14 2.88
C LEU A 155 23.98 -8.54 2.27
N ASN A 156 24.37 -8.98 1.06
CA ASN A 156 25.51 -8.45 0.33
C ASN A 156 25.29 -6.98 -0.06
N ILE A 157 24.13 -6.65 -0.63
CA ILE A 157 23.74 -5.27 -0.94
C ILE A 157 23.66 -4.41 0.32
N PHE A 158 23.09 -4.91 1.43
CA PHE A 158 23.09 -4.19 2.70
C PHE A 158 24.53 -3.86 3.16
N SER A 159 25.40 -4.86 3.22
CA SER A 159 26.81 -4.71 3.66
C SER A 159 27.59 -3.71 2.79
N ASN A 160 27.35 -3.69 1.48
CA ASN A 160 28.01 -2.77 0.56
C ASN A 160 27.57 -1.30 0.72
N TYR A 161 26.34 -1.06 1.19
CA TYR A 161 25.71 0.28 1.19
C TYR A 161 25.29 0.78 2.58
N GLU A 162 25.62 0.08 3.68
CA GLU A 162 25.29 0.48 5.06
C GLU A 162 25.82 1.89 5.42
N HIS A 163 26.94 2.31 4.81
CA HIS A 163 27.53 3.64 4.97
C HIS A 163 26.57 4.78 4.57
N LEU A 164 25.68 4.58 3.59
CA LEU A 164 24.71 5.59 3.15
C LEU A 164 23.79 6.06 4.29
N LEU A 165 23.45 5.16 5.22
CA LEU A 165 22.64 5.47 6.41
C LEU A 165 23.38 6.41 7.38
N GLN A 166 24.71 6.38 7.40
CA GLN A 166 25.54 7.20 8.29
C GLN A 166 25.84 8.56 7.64
N GLU A 167 26.20 8.57 6.35
CA GLU A 167 26.57 9.78 5.61
C GLU A 167 25.38 10.72 5.37
N ASN A 168 24.17 10.17 5.24
CA ASN A 168 22.94 10.92 5.01
C ASN A 168 22.01 10.92 6.24
N ASN A 169 22.54 10.56 7.42
CA ASN A 169 21.79 10.25 8.64
C ASN A 169 20.67 11.25 8.96
N ASP A 170 20.95 12.55 9.01
CA ASP A 170 19.96 13.55 9.41
C ASP A 170 18.81 13.69 8.39
N CYS A 171 19.12 13.57 7.10
CA CYS A 171 18.14 13.63 6.02
C CYS A 171 17.27 12.35 5.97
N ILE A 172 17.90 11.18 6.10
CA ILE A 172 17.24 9.87 6.16
C ILE A 172 16.33 9.78 7.40
N ASN A 173 16.82 10.24 8.56
CA ASN A 173 16.02 10.30 9.78
C ASN A 173 14.86 11.28 9.64
N SER A 174 15.06 12.45 9.03
CA SER A 174 13.97 13.40 8.76
C SER A 174 12.88 12.77 7.88
N PHE A 175 13.29 12.07 6.81
CA PHE A 175 12.39 11.37 5.89
C PHE A 175 11.57 10.27 6.58
N PHE A 176 12.21 9.32 7.27
CA PHE A 176 11.51 8.24 7.95
C PHE A 176 10.66 8.74 9.13
N ASN A 177 11.11 9.77 9.86
CA ASN A 177 10.30 10.40 10.91
C ASN A 177 9.06 11.08 10.33
N GLU A 178 9.16 11.79 9.20
CA GLU A 178 8.01 12.44 8.55
C GLU A 178 7.01 11.44 7.98
N MET A 179 7.48 10.30 7.45
CA MET A 179 6.61 9.17 7.09
C MET A 179 5.92 8.56 8.32
N SER A 180 6.67 8.28 9.39
CA SER A 180 6.15 7.66 10.62
C SER A 180 5.15 8.56 11.35
N GLN A 181 5.48 9.84 11.50
CA GLN A 181 4.61 10.89 12.02
C GLN A 181 3.31 10.98 11.19
N SER A 182 3.42 10.94 9.85
CA SER A 182 2.24 10.98 8.97
C SER A 182 1.36 9.73 9.06
N LYS A 183 1.95 8.53 9.19
CA LYS A 183 1.22 7.29 9.47
C LYS A 183 0.47 7.39 10.80
N LYS A 184 1.11 7.94 11.84
CA LYS A 184 0.53 8.14 13.17
C LYS A 184 -0.59 9.19 13.20
N GLU A 185 -0.40 10.35 12.56
CA GLU A 185 -1.40 11.42 12.43
C GLU A 185 -2.71 10.94 11.77
N LEU A 186 -2.58 10.04 10.80
CA LEU A 186 -3.70 9.47 10.04
C LEU A 186 -4.13 8.09 10.57
N ASN A 187 -3.67 7.66 11.75
CA ASN A 187 -3.99 6.36 12.35
C ASN A 187 -3.82 5.14 11.40
N ILE A 188 -2.82 5.17 10.52
CA ILE A 188 -2.60 4.15 9.50
C ILE A 188 -2.18 2.83 10.14
N ILE A 189 -3.13 1.91 10.26
CA ILE A 189 -2.86 0.51 10.59
C ILE A 189 -2.17 -0.13 9.39
N GLU A 190 -0.90 -0.45 9.46
CA GLU A 190 -0.24 -1.22 8.38
C GLU A 190 -0.52 -2.71 8.56
N ILE A 191 -1.00 -3.39 7.52
CA ILE A 191 -1.38 -4.83 7.61
C ILE A 191 -0.20 -5.66 8.15
N PHE A 192 1.03 -5.29 7.78
CA PHE A 192 2.25 -5.97 8.16
C PHE A 192 2.82 -5.60 9.54
N GLN A 193 2.34 -4.53 10.20
CA GLN A 193 2.91 -4.00 11.46
C GLN A 193 2.67 -4.85 12.73
N ASN A 194 2.05 -6.03 12.63
CA ASN A 194 1.65 -6.84 13.79
C ASN A 194 2.36 -8.21 13.87
N THR A 195 3.59 -8.30 13.35
CA THR A 195 4.44 -9.51 13.40
C THR A 195 5.92 -9.17 13.39
N GLY A 196 6.62 -9.54 14.47
CA GLY A 196 8.07 -9.47 14.62
C GLY A 196 8.50 -8.44 15.67
N ASN A 197 9.23 -8.90 16.69
CA ASN A 197 10.09 -8.04 17.49
C ASN A 197 11.29 -7.64 16.61
N LYS A 198 11.09 -6.71 15.66
CA LYS A 198 12.14 -6.27 14.74
C LYS A 198 13.36 -5.81 15.55
N THR A 199 14.52 -6.39 15.31
CA THR A 199 15.77 -5.83 15.82
C THR A 199 16.09 -4.50 15.15
N GLU A 200 16.93 -3.70 15.79
CA GLU A 200 17.47 -2.47 15.18
C GLU A 200 18.22 -2.79 13.86
N SER A 201 18.94 -3.91 13.82
CA SER A 201 19.64 -4.41 12.64
C SER A 201 18.67 -4.69 11.47
N GLU A 202 17.61 -5.48 11.72
CA GLU A 202 16.56 -5.74 10.73
C GLU A 202 15.87 -4.47 10.24
N THR A 203 15.68 -3.49 11.13
CA THR A 203 15.04 -2.21 10.80
C THR A 203 15.96 -1.36 9.91
N ARG A 204 17.26 -1.27 10.24
CA ARG A 204 18.28 -0.61 9.41
C ARG A 204 18.44 -1.31 8.05
N GLN A 205 18.35 -2.64 8.02
CA GLN A 205 18.37 -3.42 6.78
C GLN A 205 17.18 -3.13 5.88
N GLY A 206 15.95 -3.19 6.41
CA GLY A 206 14.74 -2.84 5.66
C GLY A 206 14.83 -1.42 5.10
N ASN A 207 15.07 -0.44 5.98
CA ASN A 207 15.16 0.98 5.60
C ASN A 207 16.19 1.25 4.48
N LEU A 208 17.35 0.57 4.47
CA LEU A 208 18.33 0.74 3.40
C LEU A 208 17.87 0.11 2.08
N ILE A 209 17.37 -1.12 2.12
CA ILE A 209 16.87 -1.80 0.91
C ILE A 209 15.68 -1.03 0.32
N ASP A 210 14.83 -0.46 1.17
CA ASP A 210 13.71 0.39 0.76
C ASP A 210 14.18 1.66 0.04
N LEU A 211 15.19 2.34 0.59
CA LEU A 211 15.82 3.51 -0.03
C LEU A 211 16.49 3.16 -1.37
N LEU A 212 17.17 2.01 -1.47
CA LEU A 212 17.85 1.58 -2.70
C LEU A 212 16.85 1.24 -3.81
N ILE A 213 15.79 0.47 -3.52
CA ILE A 213 14.68 0.19 -4.46
C ILE A 213 14.03 1.51 -4.90
N TRP A 214 13.73 2.40 -3.96
CA TRP A 214 13.12 3.70 -4.26
C TRP A 214 14.04 4.61 -5.09
N ALA A 215 15.36 4.51 -4.94
CA ALA A 215 16.33 5.29 -5.70
C ALA A 215 16.50 4.82 -7.15
N ILE A 216 16.42 3.51 -7.44
CA ILE A 216 16.57 2.99 -8.80
C ILE A 216 15.32 3.16 -9.66
N ASN A 217 14.13 3.13 -9.05
CA ASN A 217 12.85 3.52 -9.66
C ASN A 217 12.73 5.04 -9.84
#